data_AF-C9ZU45-F1
#
_entry.id   AF-C9ZU45-F1
#
_cell.length_a   1.000
_cell.length_b   1.000
_cell.length_c   1.000
_cell.angle_alpha   90.00
_cell.angle_beta   90.00
_cell.angle_gamma   90.00
#
_symmetry.space_group_name_H-M   'P 1'
#
loop_
_entity.id
_entity.type
_entity.pdbx_description
1 polymer ?
#
loop_
_entity_poly.entity_id
_entity_poly.type
_entity_poly.pdbx_seq_one_letter_code
_entity_poly.pdbx_strand_id
1 'polypeptide(L)'
;MEKLTLSALQHRLHIVGFDGWDGVSEVDVYRGDPHCYALFMRSILCGFPGVAALLMRRYPWFVIEGNDCSLASSVFRMLSQEYGYKPPITALQFRVAKYAAAKMRICIELFDLLKRSDVRENGGRVSSRSKVSRDIALPRHPHGTSEENVETLLVARLRSLDARRKSLNNLPRG
;
A
#
# COMPACT_ATOMS: atom_id res chain seq x y z
N MET A 1 -1.81 11.91 -25.26
CA MET A 1 -0.68 11.64 -24.35
C MET A 1 -1.15 11.03 -23.03
N GLU A 2 -2.22 11.54 -22.42
CA GLU A 2 -2.76 11.05 -21.13
C GLU A 2 -3.25 9.59 -21.13
N LYS A 3 -3.77 9.08 -22.26
CA LYS A 3 -4.14 7.66 -22.40
C LYS A 3 -2.96 6.69 -22.17
N LEU A 4 -1.78 7.03 -22.69
CA LEU A 4 -0.57 6.22 -22.49
C LEU A 4 -0.12 6.27 -21.02
N THR A 5 -0.26 7.43 -20.38
CA THR A 5 0.04 7.59 -18.95
C THR A 5 -0.91 6.79 -18.07
N LEU A 6 -2.22 6.79 -18.39
CA LEU A 6 -3.19 6.00 -17.64
C LEU A 6 -2.93 4.50 -17.81
N SER A 7 -2.69 4.02 -19.04
CA SER A 7 -2.35 2.61 -19.28
C SER A 7 -1.10 2.18 -18.50
N ALA A 8 -0.06 3.04 -18.48
CA ALA A 8 1.14 2.80 -17.71
C ALA A 8 0.89 2.75 -16.19
N LEU A 9 -0.03 3.58 -15.68
CA LEU A 9 -0.46 3.57 -14.28
C LEU A 9 -1.28 2.31 -13.96
N GLN A 10 -2.26 1.95 -14.81
CA GLN A 10 -3.07 0.74 -14.67
C GLN A 10 -2.21 -0.52 -14.60
N HIS A 11 -1.21 -0.63 -15.48
CA HIS A 11 -0.28 -1.77 -15.45
C HIS A 11 0.46 -1.88 -14.10
N ARG A 12 0.93 -0.76 -13.54
CA ARG A 12 1.61 -0.73 -12.23
C ARG A 12 0.65 -1.04 -11.08
N LEU A 13 -0.58 -0.53 -11.14
CA LEU A 13 -1.63 -0.85 -10.19
C LEU A 13 -1.97 -2.33 -10.21
N HIS A 14 -2.00 -2.96 -11.39
CA HIS A 14 -2.15 -4.40 -11.51
C HIS A 14 -0.97 -5.17 -10.89
N ILE A 15 0.27 -4.70 -11.05
CA ILE A 15 1.44 -5.32 -10.42
C ILE A 15 1.33 -5.33 -8.88
N VAL A 16 0.81 -4.26 -8.27
CA VAL A 16 0.59 -4.21 -6.81
C VAL A 16 -0.72 -4.89 -6.36
N GLY A 17 -1.48 -5.48 -7.29
CA GLY A 17 -2.73 -6.18 -6.99
C GLY A 17 -3.89 -5.24 -6.62
N PHE A 18 -3.96 -4.05 -7.22
CA PHE A 18 -5.07 -3.13 -6.99
C PHE A 18 -6.40 -3.74 -7.46
N ASP A 19 -7.34 -3.86 -6.54
CA ASP A 19 -8.67 -4.48 -6.69
C ASP A 19 -9.82 -3.46 -6.59
N GLY A 20 -9.54 -2.22 -6.20
CA GLY A 20 -10.53 -1.14 -6.04
C GLY A 20 -11.10 -0.56 -7.35
N TRP A 21 -11.08 -1.31 -8.45
CA TRP A 21 -11.58 -0.84 -9.75
C TRP A 21 -13.09 -0.61 -9.75
N ASP A 22 -13.85 -1.33 -8.91
CA ASP A 22 -15.29 -1.16 -8.77
C ASP A 22 -15.68 0.22 -8.20
N GLY A 23 -14.78 0.86 -7.45
CA GLY A 23 -14.95 2.19 -6.86
C GLY A 23 -14.33 3.32 -7.68
N VAL A 24 -13.75 3.03 -8.85
CA VAL A 24 -13.01 4.01 -9.64
C VAL A 24 -13.48 3.98 -11.10
N SER A 25 -14.14 5.05 -11.53
CA SER A 25 -14.47 5.21 -12.95
C SER A 25 -13.32 5.82 -13.73
N GLU A 26 -13.15 5.41 -14.99
CA GLU A 26 -12.16 6.00 -15.90
C GLU A 26 -12.41 7.52 -16.08
N VAL A 27 -13.68 7.93 -16.03
CA VAL A 27 -14.10 9.33 -16.13
C VAL A 27 -13.58 10.14 -14.94
N ASP A 28 -13.68 9.63 -13.71
CA ASP A 28 -13.22 10.32 -12.51
C ASP A 28 -11.70 10.43 -12.48
N VAL A 29 -11.02 9.40 -12.98
CA VAL A 29 -9.57 9.42 -13.16
C VAL A 29 -9.18 10.52 -14.16
N TYR A 30 -9.82 10.62 -15.32
CA TYR A 30 -9.51 11.69 -16.28
C TYR A 30 -9.93 13.08 -15.80
N ARG A 31 -11.01 13.19 -15.03
CA ARG A 31 -11.40 14.44 -14.36
C ARG A 31 -10.41 14.84 -13.28
N GLY A 32 -9.61 13.91 -12.80
CA GLY A 32 -8.58 14.14 -11.82
C GLY A 32 -9.12 14.11 -10.39
N ASP A 33 -10.15 13.31 -10.09
CA ASP A 33 -10.70 13.18 -8.75
C ASP A 33 -9.60 12.80 -7.74
N PRO A 34 -9.31 13.65 -6.72
CA PRO A 34 -8.30 13.36 -5.70
C PRO A 34 -8.46 11.99 -5.04
N HIS A 35 -9.70 11.52 -4.86
CA HIS A 35 -9.98 10.27 -4.17
C HIS A 35 -9.39 9.06 -4.90
N CYS A 36 -9.57 8.99 -6.22
CA CYS A 36 -9.00 7.92 -7.04
C CYS A 36 -7.49 7.81 -6.88
N TYR A 37 -6.78 8.94 -6.92
CA TYR A 37 -5.33 8.94 -6.79
C TYR A 37 -4.85 8.65 -5.37
N ALA A 38 -5.62 9.04 -4.34
CA ALA A 38 -5.31 8.65 -2.98
C ALA A 38 -5.47 7.13 -2.80
N LEU A 39 -6.51 6.51 -3.36
CA LEU A 39 -6.66 5.05 -3.40
C LEU A 39 -5.49 4.38 -4.11
N PHE A 40 -5.05 4.93 -5.25
CA PHE A 40 -3.87 4.42 -5.96
C PHE A 40 -2.61 4.49 -5.09
N MET A 41 -2.36 5.62 -4.42
CA MET A 41 -1.21 5.77 -3.52
C MET A 41 -1.22 4.77 -2.36
N ARG A 42 -2.38 4.56 -1.71
CA ARG A 42 -2.52 3.57 -0.64
C ARG A 42 -2.18 2.18 -1.15
N SER A 43 -2.75 1.81 -2.29
CA SER A 43 -2.57 0.49 -2.90
C SER A 43 -1.12 0.26 -3.30
N ILE A 44 -0.46 1.28 -3.86
CA ILE A 44 0.98 1.23 -4.17
C ILE A 44 1.80 1.02 -2.90
N LEU A 45 1.56 1.79 -1.83
CA LEU A 45 2.29 1.64 -0.58
C LEU A 45 2.07 0.27 0.07
N CYS A 46 0.83 -0.23 0.06
CA CYS A 46 0.48 -1.57 0.53
C CYS A 46 1.11 -2.69 -0.32
N GLY A 47 1.34 -2.43 -1.62
CA GLY A 47 2.04 -3.34 -2.52
C GLY A 47 3.53 -3.53 -2.22
N PHE A 48 4.15 -2.61 -1.47
CA PHE A 48 5.55 -2.68 -1.04
C PHE A 48 5.66 -2.67 0.50
N PRO A 49 5.13 -3.68 1.20
CA PRO A 49 4.97 -3.64 2.65
C PRO A 49 6.31 -3.55 3.40
N GLY A 50 7.37 -4.17 2.88
CA GLY A 50 8.72 -4.10 3.46
C GLY A 50 9.29 -2.68 3.41
N VAL A 51 9.26 -2.06 2.24
CA VAL A 51 9.74 -0.69 2.03
C VAL A 51 8.88 0.30 2.81
N ALA A 52 7.56 0.18 2.75
CA ALA A 52 6.64 1.04 3.49
C ALA A 52 6.90 0.97 5.01
N ALA A 53 7.07 -0.23 5.57
CA ALA A 53 7.39 -0.39 6.99
C ALA A 53 8.73 0.24 7.38
N LEU A 54 9.75 0.14 6.52
CA LEU A 54 11.04 0.81 6.74
C LEU A 54 10.89 2.35 6.74
N LEU A 55 10.14 2.89 5.77
CA LEU A 55 9.86 4.32 5.70
C LEU A 55 9.10 4.82 6.94
N MET A 56 8.08 4.08 7.39
CA MET A 56 7.33 4.42 8.61
C MET A 56 8.19 4.38 9.87
N ARG A 57 9.17 3.46 9.95
CA ARG A 57 10.13 3.41 11.06
C ARG A 57 11.12 4.56 11.04
N ARG A 58 11.58 4.94 9.84
CA ARG A 58 12.54 6.04 9.64
C ARG A 58 11.89 7.41 9.86
N TYR A 59 10.63 7.55 9.47
CA TYR A 59 9.88 8.79 9.52
C TYR A 59 8.62 8.61 10.37
N PRO A 60 8.65 8.92 11.67
CA PRO A 60 7.51 8.73 12.58
C PRO A 60 6.24 9.51 12.19
N TRP A 61 6.39 10.57 11.38
CA TRP A 61 5.28 11.36 10.84
C TRP A 61 4.67 10.74 9.57
N PHE A 62 5.32 9.75 8.95
CA PHE A 62 4.83 9.12 7.74
C PHE A 62 3.83 8.02 8.11
N VAL A 63 2.56 8.34 7.93
CA VAL A 63 1.43 7.42 8.14
C VAL A 63 0.65 7.29 6.84
N ILE A 64 0.18 6.08 6.56
CA ILE A 64 -0.74 5.82 5.46
C ILE A 64 -2.14 6.25 5.92
N GLU A 65 -2.46 7.51 5.67
CA GLU A 65 -3.66 8.18 6.17
C GLU A 65 -4.94 7.76 5.44
N GLY A 66 -6.05 7.70 6.18
CA GLY A 66 -7.40 7.55 5.62
C GLY A 66 -7.89 8.84 4.94
N ASN A 67 -7.40 10.01 5.36
CA ASN A 67 -7.70 11.28 4.70
C ASN A 67 -6.81 11.48 3.46
N ASP A 68 -7.42 11.75 2.31
CA ASP A 68 -6.73 11.85 1.02
C ASP A 68 -5.72 13.01 0.96
N CYS A 69 -6.02 14.15 1.58
CA CYS A 69 -5.12 15.31 1.59
C CYS A 69 -3.92 15.09 2.52
N SER A 70 -4.16 14.51 3.69
CA SER A 70 -3.08 14.17 4.64
C SER A 70 -2.17 13.11 4.04
N LEU A 71 -2.74 12.10 3.36
CA LEU A 71 -1.97 11.08 2.63
C LEU A 71 -1.10 11.72 1.55
N ALA A 72 -1.67 12.55 0.68
CA ALA A 72 -0.89 13.21 -0.37
C ALA A 72 0.25 14.05 0.23
N SER A 73 0.00 14.76 1.33
CA SER A 73 1.00 15.56 2.02
C SER A 73 2.14 14.69 2.58
N SER A 74 1.82 13.59 3.26
CA SER A 74 2.81 12.68 3.83
C SER A 74 3.62 11.98 2.73
N VAL A 75 2.97 11.52 1.67
CA VAL A 75 3.62 10.91 0.50
C VAL A 75 4.54 11.90 -0.20
N PHE A 76 4.11 13.14 -0.43
CA PHE A 76 4.94 14.14 -1.13
C PHE A 76 6.17 14.51 -0.31
N ARG A 77 6.00 14.67 1.01
CA ARG A 77 7.11 14.89 1.93
C ARG A 77 8.07 13.71 1.93
N MET A 78 7.56 12.48 1.96
CA MET A 78 8.37 11.26 1.92
C MET A 78 9.16 11.17 0.62
N LEU A 79 8.50 11.39 -0.52
CA LEU A 79 9.14 11.38 -1.83
C LEU A 79 10.25 12.43 -1.93
N SER A 80 10.03 13.62 -1.38
CA SER A 80 11.05 14.67 -1.37
C SER A 80 12.22 14.39 -0.44
N GLN A 81 11.98 13.84 0.76
CA GLN A 81 13.02 13.63 1.75
C GLN A 81 13.84 12.36 1.50
N GLU A 82 13.22 11.27 1.08
CA GLU A 82 13.89 9.99 0.85
C GLU A 82 14.51 9.93 -0.55
N TYR A 83 13.79 10.41 -1.57
CA TYR A 83 14.15 10.21 -2.97
C TYR A 83 14.57 11.49 -3.71
N GLY A 84 14.55 12.65 -3.04
CA GLY A 84 14.83 13.94 -3.68
C GLY A 84 13.82 14.32 -4.76
N TYR A 85 12.67 13.64 -4.84
CA TYR A 85 11.65 13.89 -5.84
C TYR A 85 10.91 15.19 -5.51
N LYS A 86 10.77 16.07 -6.50
CA LYS A 86 10.01 17.32 -6.36
C LYS A 86 8.64 17.14 -7.05
N PRO A 87 7.55 16.97 -6.28
CA PRO A 87 6.23 16.83 -6.89
C PRO A 87 5.88 18.05 -7.75
N PRO A 88 5.29 17.83 -8.95
CA PRO A 88 4.89 18.93 -9.83
C PRO A 88 3.72 19.76 -9.29
N ILE A 89 3.07 19.29 -8.22
CA ILE A 89 1.94 19.94 -7.55
C ILE A 89 2.11 19.85 -6.03
N THR A 90 1.56 20.80 -5.29
CA THR A 90 1.49 20.75 -3.83
C THR A 90 0.35 19.85 -3.35
N ALA A 91 0.34 19.48 -2.07
CA ALA A 91 -0.77 18.71 -1.50
C ALA A 91 -2.11 19.46 -1.54
N LEU A 92 -2.09 20.79 -1.44
CA LEU A 92 -3.29 21.62 -1.63
C LEU A 92 -3.79 21.55 -3.08
N GLN A 93 -2.87 21.61 -4.05
CA GLN A 93 -3.20 21.44 -5.47
C GLN A 93 -3.68 20.01 -5.78
N PHE A 94 -3.22 19.01 -5.05
CA PHE A 94 -3.70 17.63 -5.18
C PHE A 94 -5.21 17.51 -4.92
N ARG A 95 -5.80 18.39 -4.10
CA ARG A 95 -7.25 18.42 -3.87
C ARG A 95 -8.05 18.94 -5.08
N VAL A 96 -7.39 19.58 -6.05
CA VAL A 96 -8.06 20.19 -7.20
C VAL A 96 -8.08 19.22 -8.37
N ALA A 97 -9.24 19.06 -8.99
CA ALA A 97 -9.48 18.10 -10.08
C ALA A 97 -8.58 18.33 -11.31
N LYS A 98 -8.31 19.60 -11.67
CA LYS A 98 -7.58 19.99 -12.90
C LYS A 98 -6.15 19.45 -13.05
N TYR A 99 -5.59 18.77 -12.04
CA TYR A 99 -4.22 18.26 -12.05
C TYR A 99 -4.13 16.75 -12.31
N ALA A 100 -5.10 16.15 -13.00
CA ALA A 100 -5.14 14.70 -13.32
C ALA A 100 -3.80 14.15 -13.82
N ALA A 101 -3.22 14.76 -14.86
CA ALA A 101 -1.95 14.33 -15.43
C ALA A 101 -0.79 14.35 -14.43
N ALA A 102 -0.72 15.38 -13.56
CA ALA A 102 0.30 15.47 -12.53
C ALA A 102 0.13 14.38 -11.47
N LYS A 103 -1.11 14.09 -11.05
CA LYS A 103 -1.41 13.03 -10.09
C LYS A 103 -1.07 11.64 -10.63
N MET A 104 -1.37 11.37 -11.90
CA MET A 104 -0.98 10.12 -12.57
C MET A 104 0.54 9.94 -12.53
N ARG A 105 1.29 10.98 -12.91
CA ARG A 105 2.76 10.95 -12.89
C ARG A 105 3.29 10.69 -11.48
N ILE A 106 2.75 11.35 -10.46
CA ILE A 106 3.18 11.11 -9.08
C ILE A 106 2.93 9.66 -8.66
N CYS A 107 1.80 9.05 -9.01
CA CYS A 107 1.53 7.65 -8.68
C CYS A 107 2.51 6.69 -9.38
N ILE A 108 2.81 6.97 -10.66
CA ILE A 108 3.81 6.20 -11.43
C ILE A 108 5.19 6.30 -10.77
N GLU A 109 5.63 7.51 -10.45
CA GLU A 109 6.93 7.77 -9.82
C GLU A 109 7.02 7.13 -8.43
N LEU A 110 5.95 7.21 -7.63
CA LEU A 110 5.86 6.54 -6.33
C LEU A 110 6.09 5.04 -6.48
N PHE A 111 5.39 4.39 -7.41
CA PHE A 111 5.59 2.96 -7.67
C PHE A 111 7.03 2.65 -8.11
N ASP A 112 7.55 3.39 -9.09
CA ASP A 112 8.87 3.12 -9.67
C ASP A 112 9.99 3.32 -8.62
N LEU A 113 9.86 4.33 -7.74
CA LEU A 113 10.81 4.58 -6.65
C LEU A 113 10.76 3.49 -5.57
N LEU A 114 9.56 3.10 -5.13
CA LEU A 114 9.42 2.02 -4.14
C LEU A 114 9.92 0.69 -4.69
N LYS A 115 9.64 0.38 -5.96
CA LYS A 115 10.16 -0.82 -6.62
C LYS A 115 11.68 -0.85 -6.66
N ARG A 116 12.33 0.29 -6.94
CA ARG A 116 13.80 0.39 -6.91
C ARG A 116 14.36 0.18 -5.51
N SER A 117 13.69 0.69 -4.49
CA SER A 117 14.07 0.45 -3.08
C SER A 117 13.90 -1.01 -2.68
N ASP A 118 12.82 -1.65 -3.10
CA ASP A 118 12.56 -3.07 -2.80
C ASP A 118 13.64 -3.99 -3.40
N VAL A 119 14.07 -3.71 -4.63
CA VAL A 119 15.18 -4.44 -5.28
C VAL A 119 16.50 -4.22 -4.55
N ARG A 120 16.78 -3.02 -4.00
CA ARG A 120 18.00 -2.77 -3.22
C ARG A 120 18.00 -3.50 -1.88
N GLU A 121 16.86 -3.51 -1.20
CA GLU A 121 16.68 -4.24 0.07
C GLU A 121 16.81 -5.75 -0.13
N ASN A 122 16.27 -6.28 -1.23
CA ASN A 122 16.36 -7.71 -1.57
C ASN A 122 17.72 -8.09 -2.16
N GLY A 123 18.38 -7.21 -2.91
CA GLY A 123 19.70 -7.42 -3.51
C GLY A 123 20.85 -7.35 -2.51
N GLY A 124 20.72 -6.57 -1.43
CA GLY A 124 21.66 -6.54 -0.31
C GLY A 124 21.49 -7.69 0.70
N ARG A 125 20.45 -8.52 0.54
CA ARG A 125 20.12 -9.64 1.41
C ARG A 125 20.22 -10.98 0.68
N VAL A 126 21.38 -11.27 0.08
CA VAL A 126 21.77 -12.66 -0.08
C VAL A 126 22.16 -13.17 1.32
N SER A 127 21.32 -14.06 1.87
CA SER A 127 21.42 -14.72 3.18
C SER A 127 20.61 -14.08 4.31
N SER A 128 19.30 -14.32 4.27
CA SER A 128 18.52 -14.73 5.46
C SER A 128 17.29 -15.49 4.97
N ARG A 129 17.55 -16.66 4.37
CA ARG A 129 16.50 -17.63 4.08
C ARG A 129 16.08 -18.22 5.43
N SER A 130 15.13 -17.59 6.10
CA SER A 130 14.40 -18.23 7.19
C SER A 130 13.58 -19.36 6.58
N LYS A 131 14.20 -20.53 6.41
CA LYS A 131 13.50 -21.81 6.25
C LYS A 131 12.75 -22.04 7.57
N VAL A 132 11.54 -21.52 7.67
CA VAL A 132 10.56 -22.09 8.58
C VAL A 132 10.13 -23.40 7.91
N SER A 133 10.69 -24.50 8.42
CA SER A 133 10.22 -25.85 8.11
C SER A 133 8.73 -25.91 8.39
N ARG A 134 7.92 -26.00 7.34
CA ARG A 134 6.52 -26.43 7.46
C ARG A 134 6.48 -27.88 6.99
N ASP A 135 6.85 -28.77 7.90
CA ASP A 135 6.26 -30.11 7.92
C ASP A 135 4.90 -30.00 8.59
N ILE A 136 3.91 -29.49 7.85
CA ILE A 136 2.51 -29.81 8.12
C ILE A 136 1.85 -29.97 6.75
N ALA A 137 1.65 -31.22 6.37
CA ALA A 137 0.89 -31.60 5.18
C ALA A 137 -0.51 -30.97 5.25
N LEU A 138 -0.84 -30.15 4.26
CA LEU A 138 -2.19 -29.63 4.03
C LEU A 138 -2.96 -30.68 3.20
N PRO A 139 -4.15 -31.12 3.65
CA PRO A 139 -5.02 -31.96 2.82
C PRO A 139 -5.53 -31.15 1.62
N ARG A 140 -5.54 -31.80 0.45
CA ARG A 140 -6.10 -31.27 -0.79
C ARG A 140 -7.64 -31.37 -0.80
N HIS A 141 -8.26 -30.37 -1.46
CA HIS A 141 -9.61 -30.31 -2.08
C HIS A 141 -10.84 -30.05 -1.18
N PRO A 142 -12.00 -29.62 -1.74
CA PRO A 142 -12.28 -28.84 -2.95
C PRO A 142 -13.19 -27.60 -2.67
N HIS A 143 -13.53 -26.86 -3.73
CA HIS A 143 -14.48 -25.75 -3.78
C HIS A 143 -15.80 -25.99 -3.03
N GLY A 144 -16.25 -24.96 -2.29
CA GLY A 144 -17.60 -24.87 -1.70
C GLY A 144 -17.66 -23.78 -0.63
N THR A 145 -18.02 -22.56 -1.02
CA THR A 145 -18.30 -21.44 -0.10
C THR A 145 -19.58 -21.72 0.68
N SER A 146 -19.44 -21.95 1.99
CA SER A 146 -20.52 -21.88 2.98
C SER A 146 -20.18 -20.77 3.99
N GLU A 147 -21.10 -19.83 4.20
CA GLU A 147 -20.92 -18.61 5.01
C GLU A 147 -20.60 -18.92 6.48
N GLU A 148 -20.98 -20.10 7.00
CA GLU A 148 -20.71 -20.56 8.37
C GLU A 148 -19.20 -20.73 8.67
N ASN A 149 -18.37 -20.95 7.64
CA ASN A 149 -16.93 -21.08 7.82
C ASN A 149 -16.21 -19.75 8.02
N VAL A 150 -16.77 -18.64 7.52
CA VAL A 150 -16.16 -17.31 7.64
C VAL A 150 -16.31 -16.79 9.06
N GLU A 151 -17.50 -16.92 9.65
CA GLU A 151 -17.76 -16.48 11.02
C GLU A 151 -16.90 -17.23 12.03
N THR A 152 -16.79 -18.56 11.87
CA THR A 152 -15.93 -19.39 12.72
C THR A 152 -14.46 -18.99 12.64
N LEU A 153 -13.98 -18.64 11.44
CA LEU A 153 -12.61 -18.18 11.22
C LEU A 153 -12.36 -16.79 11.81
N LEU A 154 -13.33 -15.87 11.69
CA LEU A 154 -13.25 -14.53 12.27
C LEU A 154 -13.27 -14.56 13.80
N VAL A 155 -14.13 -15.38 14.40
CA VAL A 155 -14.19 -15.59 15.86
C VAL A 155 -12.88 -16.18 16.39
N ALA A 156 -12.30 -17.16 15.68
CA ALA A 156 -11.00 -17.73 16.04
C ALA A 156 -9.88 -16.66 15.95
N ARG A 157 -9.94 -15.77 14.96
CA ARG A 157 -8.97 -14.69 14.80
C ARG A 157 -9.10 -13.63 15.89
N LEU A 158 -10.32 -13.27 16.28
CA LEU A 158 -10.58 -12.33 17.38
C LEU A 158 -10.01 -12.85 18.70
N ARG A 159 -10.27 -14.12 19.03
CA ARG A 159 -9.77 -14.75 20.27
C ARG A 159 -8.25 -14.78 20.32
N SER A 160 -7.60 -15.02 19.19
CA SER A 160 -6.13 -14.98 19.08
C SER A 160 -5.57 -13.57 19.36
N LEU A 161 -6.23 -12.53 18.86
CA LEU A 161 -5.84 -11.14 19.08
C LEU A 161 -6.03 -10.72 20.55
N ASP A 162 -7.13 -11.12 21.18
CA ASP A 162 -7.39 -10.83 22.60
C ASP A 162 -6.38 -11.53 23.53
N ALA A 163 -6.02 -12.78 23.23
CA ALA A 163 -4.99 -13.50 23.98
C ALA A 163 -3.63 -12.78 23.89
N ARG A 164 -3.28 -12.30 22.69
CA ARG A 164 -2.04 -11.55 22.46
C ARG A 164 -2.04 -10.19 23.15
N ARG A 165 -3.17 -9.48 23.15
CA ARG A 165 -3.34 -8.22 23.90
C ARG A 165 -3.17 -8.43 25.41
N LYS A 166 -3.75 -9.48 25.98
CA LYS A 166 -3.60 -9.82 27.40
C LYS A 166 -2.14 -10.13 27.75
N SER A 167 -1.44 -10.87 26.88
CA SER A 167 -0.01 -11.15 27.06
C SER A 167 0.85 -9.89 27.05
N LEU A 168 0.53 -8.90 26.20
CA LEU A 168 1.26 -7.63 26.14
C LEU A 168 0.97 -6.73 27.35
N ASN A 169 -0.26 -6.74 27.86
CA ASN A 169 -0.64 -5.96 29.04
C ASN A 169 -0.08 -6.54 30.35
N ASN A 170 0.30 -7.82 30.37
CA ASN A 170 0.88 -8.50 31.53
C ASN A 170 2.42 -8.47 31.55
N LEU A 171 3.05 -7.75 30.63
CA LEU A 171 4.50 -7.54 30.70
C LEU A 171 4.81 -6.54 31.83
N PRO A 172 5.68 -6.89 32.80
CA PRO A 172 6.09 -5.95 33.82
C PRO A 172 6.83 -4.79 33.16
N ARG A 173 6.40 -3.56 33.49
CA ARG A 173 7.13 -2.35 33.10
C ARG A 173 8.44 -2.34 33.87
N GLY A 174 9.50 -2.83 33.22
CA GLY A 174 10.89 -2.58 33.63
C GLY A 174 11.32 -1.16 33.27
#